data_AF-A0A350XFQ1-F1
#
_entry.id   AF-A0A350XFQ1-F1
#
_cell.length_a   1.000
_cell.length_b   1.000
_cell.length_c   1.000
_cell.angle_alpha   90.00
_cell.angle_beta   90.00
_cell.angle_gamma   90.00
#
_symmetry.space_group_name_H-M   'P 1'
#
loop_
_entity.id
_entity.type
_entity.pdbx_description
1 polymer ?
#
loop_
_entity_poly.entity_id
_entity_poly.type
_entity_poly.pdbx_seq_one_letter_code
_entity_poly.pdbx_strand_id
1 'polypeptide(L)' 'MIPKSELKLNVHPWCVVRQLPNMQRLVVDRFYRRSDADGYIQVLRRLLPGVNHVIVFDVTGVE' A
#
# COMPACT_ATOMS: atom_id res chain seq x y z
N MET A 1 22.14 24.80 -12.57
CA MET A 1 20.66 24.82 -12.54
C MET A 1 20.21 23.37 -12.61
N ILE A 2 20.00 22.71 -11.46
CA ILE A 2 19.56 21.30 -11.43
C ILE A 2 18.06 21.32 -11.72
N PRO A 3 17.55 20.58 -12.73
CA PRO A 3 16.12 20.55 -12.97
C PRO A 3 15.46 19.96 -11.72
N LYS A 4 14.60 20.76 -11.11
CA LYS A 4 13.68 20.38 -10.04
C LYS A 4 12.71 19.37 -10.64
N SER A 5 13.17 18.14 -10.85
CA SER A 5 12.26 17.02 -11.09
C SER A 5 11.32 17.03 -9.89
N GLU A 6 10.05 17.31 -10.17
CA GLU A 6 9.00 17.37 -9.17
C GLU A 6 8.92 15.99 -8.53
N LEU A 7 9.59 15.83 -7.38
CA LEU A 7 9.35 14.73 -6.46
C LEU A 7 7.90 14.88 -6.00
N LYS A 8 6.97 14.32 -6.78
CA LYS A 8 5.56 14.18 -6.41
C LYS A 8 5.53 13.17 -5.28
N LEU A 9 5.75 13.66 -4.06
CA LEU A 9 5.77 12.84 -2.86
C LEU A 9 4.40 12.19 -2.73
N ASN A 10 4.36 10.86 -2.71
CA ASN A 10 3.11 10.13 -2.53
C ASN A 10 2.49 10.52 -1.19
N VAL A 11 1.31 11.14 -1.24
CA VAL A 11 0.58 11.58 -0.04
C VAL A 11 0.08 10.36 0.76
N HIS A 12 0.02 9.18 0.15
CA HIS A 12 -0.42 7.94 0.78
C HIS A 12 0.63 6.83 0.63
N PRO A 13 1.74 6.92 1.39
CA PRO A 13 2.86 6.02 1.19
C PRO A 13 2.63 4.63 1.79
N TRP A 14 1.60 4.43 2.61
CA TRP A 14 1.30 3.13 3.20
C TRP A 14 0.31 2.36 2.34
N CYS A 15 0.79 1.36 1.61
CA CYS A 15 -0.04 0.53 0.75
C CYS A 15 -0.41 -0.77 1.45
N VAL A 16 -1.68 -1.15 1.40
CA VAL A 16 -2.10 -2.52 1.70
C VAL A 16 -2.09 -3.32 0.41
N VAL A 17 -1.30 -4.39 0.40
CA VAL A 17 -1.06 -5.22 -0.79
C VAL A 17 -1.56 -6.63 -0.53
N ARG A 18 -2.34 -7.14 -1.48
CA ARG A 18 -2.71 -8.56 -1.54
C ARG A 18 -1.64 -9.33 -2.29
N GLN A 19 -1.19 -10.43 -1.70
CA GLN A 19 -0.33 -11.40 -2.38
C GLN A 19 -1.20 -12.34 -3.23
N LEU A 20 -0.83 -12.47 -4.49
CA LEU A 20 -1.46 -13.36 -5.46
C LEU A 20 -0.50 -14.50 -5.81
N PRO A 21 -0.99 -15.59 -6.45
CA PRO A 21 -0.12 -16.64 -6.95
C PRO A 21 0.98 -16.11 -7.88
N ASN A 22 2.04 -16.89 -8.05
CA ASN A 22 3.17 -16.54 -8.92
C ASN A 22 3.86 -15.22 -8.52
N MET A 23 3.92 -14.94 -7.21
CA MET A 23 4.55 -13.75 -6.62
C MET A 23 3.96 -12.42 -7.12
N GLN A 24 2.74 -12.44 -7.67
CA GLN A 24 2.04 -11.24 -8.09
C GLN A 24 1.54 -10.46 -6.87
N ARG A 25 1.43 -9.14 -7.03
CA ARG A 25 1.03 -8.20 -5.98
C ARG A 25 -0.03 -7.26 -6.53
N LEU A 26 -1.10 -7.09 -5.76
CA LEU A 26 -2.16 -6.14 -6.06
C LEU A 26 -2.24 -5.12 -4.93
N VAL A 27 -2.09 -3.84 -5.24
CA VAL A 27 -2.38 -2.76 -4.29
C VAL A 27 -3.89 -2.71 -4.11
N VAL A 28 -4.35 -2.98 -2.89
CA VAL A 28 -5.77 -2.96 -2.53
C VAL A 28 -6.20 -1.54 -2.20
N ASP A 29 -5.38 -0.83 -1.41
CA ASP A 29 -5.66 0.54 -1.00
C ASP A 29 -4.38 1.24 -0.51
N ARG A 30 -4.41 2.57 -0.42
CA ARG A 30 -3.31 3.43 0.04
C ARG A 30 -3.76 4.35 1.18
N PHE A 31 -2.89 4.52 2.17
CA PHE A 31 -3.17 5.25 3.40
C PHE A 31 -2.10 6.31 3.68
N TYR A 32 -2.55 7.44 4.23
CA TYR A 32 -1.64 8.49 4.71
C TYR A 32 -0.87 8.02 5.95
N ARG A 33 -1.56 7.37 6.90
CA ARG A 33 -1.00 6.87 8.16
C ARG A 33 -0.92 5.35 8.16
N ARG A 34 0.14 4.81 8.76
CA ARG A 34 0.30 3.36 8.94
C ARG A 34 -0.79 2.75 9.79
N SER A 35 -1.22 3.46 10.85
CA SER A 35 -2.27 3.00 11.76
C SER A 35 -3.59 2.69 11.06
N ASP A 36 -3.93 3.49 10.03
CA ASP A 36 -5.16 3.32 9.27
C ASP A 36 -5.07 2.05 8.41
N ALA A 37 -3.91 1.80 7.79
CA ALA A 37 -3.61 0.57 7.06
C ALA A 37 -3.63 -0.67 7.99
N ASP A 38 -3.12 -0.56 9.21
CA ASP A 38 -3.17 -1.65 10.20
C ASP A 38 -4.62 -1.98 10.59
N GLY A 39 -5.44 -0.97 10.87
CA GLY A 39 -6.87 -1.14 11.15
C GLY A 39 -7.61 -1.81 9.98
N TYR A 40 -7.31 -1.37 8.76
CA TYR A 40 -7.87 -1.96 7.54
C TYR A 40 -7.49 -3.44 7.38
N ILE A 41 -6.23 -3.81 7.59
CA ILE A 41 -5.79 -5.21 7.53
C ILE A 41 -6.48 -6.07 8.61
N GLN A 42 -6.72 -5.55 9.81
CA GLN A 42 -7.44 -6.30 10.84
C GLN A 42 -8.86 -6.66 10.40
N VAL A 43 -9.55 -5.73 9.73
CA VAL A 43 -10.87 -6.00 9.14
C VAL A 43 -10.75 -7.03 8.01
N LEU A 44 -9.79 -6.86 7.08
CA LEU A 44 -9.57 -7.80 5.98
C LEU A 44 -9.26 -9.22 6.46
N ARG A 45 -8.47 -9.38 7.53
CA ARG A 45 -8.18 -10.69 8.12
C ARG A 45 -9.42 -11.40 8.66
N ARG A 46 -10.41 -10.65 9.14
CA ARG A 46 -11.68 -11.20 9.62
C ARG A 46 -12.61 -11.57 8.46
N LEU A 47 -12.65 -10.73 7.42
CA LEU A 47 -13.52 -10.96 6.26
C LEU A 47 -12.97 -12.02 5.30
N LEU A 48 -11.64 -12.08 5.14
CA LEU A 48 -10.93 -12.89 4.15
C LEU A 48 -9.72 -13.59 4.81
N PRO A 49 -9.93 -14.51 5.78
CA PRO A 49 -8.84 -15.11 6.56
C PRO A 49 -7.86 -15.93 5.71
N GLY A 50 -8.28 -16.45 4.56
CA GLY A 50 -7.41 -17.18 3.63
C GLY A 50 -6.59 -16.31 2.69
N VAL A 51 -6.74 -14.98 2.73
CA VAL A 51 -6.05 -14.06 1.84
C VAL A 51 -4.92 -13.35 2.58
N ASN A 52 -3.70 -13.47 2.03
CA ASN A 52 -2.54 -12.83 2.62
C ASN A 52 -2.45 -11.36 2.19
N HIS A 53 -2.53 -10.47 3.18
CA HIS A 53 -2.41 -9.03 3.03
C HIS A 53 -1.22 -8.52 3.84
N VAL A 54 -0.44 -7.61 3.25
CA VAL A 54 0.75 -7.00 3.87
C VAL A 54 0.75 -5.49 3.69
N ILE A 55 1.34 -4.76 4.64
CA ILE A 55 1.56 -3.31 4.51
C ILE A 55 2.95 -3.09 3.92
N VAL A 56 3.02 -2.28 2.87
CA VAL A 56 4.26 -1.87 2.21
C VAL A 56 4.35 -0.35 2.26
N PHE A 57 5.55 0.16 2.53
CA PHE A 57 5.84 1.58 2.37
C PHE A 57 6.31 1.83 0.93
N ASP A 58 5.56 2.64 0.19
CA ASP A 58 5.77 2.91 -1.22
C ASP A 58 5.75 4.42 -1.50
N VAL A 59 6.94 4.96 -1.76
CA VAL A 59 7.15 6.37 -2.12
C VAL A 59 6.89 6.64 -3.60
N THR A 60 6.70 5.60 -4.41
CA THR A 60 6.34 5.73 -5.82
C THR A 60 4.84 5.97 -5.89
N GLY A 61 4.46 7.24 -5.80
CA GLY A 61 3.11 7.69 -6.10
C GLY A 61 2.88 7.53 -7.60
N VAL A 62 2.69 6.30 -8.07
CA VAL A 62 2.36 6.03 -9.46
C VAL A 62 0.91 6.45 -9.68
N GLU A 63 0.72 7.35 -10.65
CA GLU A 63 -0.55 7.79 -11.24
C GLU A 63 -1.28 6.65 -11.97
#